data_AF-A0A1Y3EA11-F1
#
_entry.id   AF-A0A1Y3EA11-F1
#
_cell.length_a   1.000
_cell.length_b   1.000
_cell.length_c   1.000
_cell.angle_alpha   90.00
_cell.angle_beta   90.00
_cell.angle_gamma   90.00
#
_symmetry.space_group_name_H-M   'P 1'
#
loop_
_entity.id
_entity.type
_entity.pdbx_description
1 polymer ?
#
loop_
_entity_poly.entity_id
_entity_poly.type
_entity_poly.pdbx_seq_one_letter_code
_entity_poly.pdbx_strand_id
1 'polypeptide(L)'
;LLLEQPSRSLFKITSVSAKLTSDKQHRQTDDNTNSAVVPKLFVGSTAGVVPPGGICSDDEDCSGYPFAFCSMNKGNCGIGQVYVSEAGICMNVASPGSPCQYSQQCSGAEVGAFCISMRCRCVYGMTETSDGKCTFINSNCTHRGMIWIAELGECKPVIAPGARSCTHRQQCTASYRDSHCFMTQCSCPPERPIAVDGTCGISCSLGQTYSGVLNRCVPTAQPGDRCQYSSQCHALFPGTICDRSICRCPNDFYWTGTHCTDSCPDGYQPNPKTGVCKPGCREGQIDYEGECLNQVSPDHPCIISAQCTGGSSCTDGRCQCPPGKSNIQGVCTRGKLSKVR
;
A
#
# COMPACT_ATOMS: atom_id res chain seq x y z
N LEU A 1 11.30 67.09 -15.96
CA LEU A 1 11.52 66.09 -14.89
C LEU A 1 12.99 65.69 -14.90
N LEU A 2 13.71 66.26 -13.93
CA LEU A 2 15.04 65.91 -13.37
C LEU A 2 15.11 64.41 -13.00
N LEU A 3 16.22 63.64 -12.95
CA LEU A 3 17.69 63.81 -12.92
C LEU A 3 18.29 62.40 -13.27
N GLU A 4 19.28 62.29 -14.16
CA GLU A 4 20.73 62.01 -13.93
C GLU A 4 21.17 60.62 -13.39
N GLN A 5 22.22 60.09 -14.05
CA GLN A 5 23.08 58.94 -13.67
C GLN A 5 24.11 59.35 -12.58
N PRO A 6 25.27 58.67 -12.36
CA PRO A 6 25.58 57.30 -11.87
C PRO A 6 26.56 57.32 -10.65
N SER A 7 26.89 56.17 -10.02
CA SER A 7 28.28 55.88 -9.56
C SER A 7 28.51 54.50 -8.94
N ARG A 8 29.71 53.98 -9.23
CA ARG A 8 30.39 52.79 -8.68
C ARG A 8 30.77 53.00 -7.20
N SER A 9 30.86 51.92 -6.41
CA SER A 9 32.07 51.67 -5.59
C SER A 9 32.20 50.24 -5.07
N LEU A 10 33.42 49.71 -5.17
CA LEU A 10 33.92 48.47 -4.58
C LEU A 10 34.04 48.59 -3.05
N PHE A 11 33.67 47.56 -2.28
CA PHE A 11 34.25 47.27 -0.95
C PHE A 11 34.27 45.75 -0.73
N LYS A 12 35.43 45.11 -0.91
CA LYS A 12 36.43 44.71 0.10
C LYS A 12 36.03 43.49 0.93
N ILE A 13 36.68 42.38 0.57
CA ILE A 13 36.82 41.15 1.35
C ILE A 13 37.75 41.45 2.52
N THR A 14 37.30 41.14 3.74
CA THR A 14 38.15 41.01 4.91
C THR A 14 37.85 39.68 5.59
N SER A 15 38.78 38.75 5.43
CA SER A 15 38.96 37.53 6.21
C SER A 15 39.32 37.88 7.65
N VAL A 16 38.64 37.27 8.63
CA VAL A 16 39.16 37.15 10.00
C VAL A 16 39.03 35.70 10.43
N SER A 17 40.19 35.06 10.57
CA SER A 17 40.39 33.75 11.19
C SER A 17 40.48 33.89 12.71
N ALA A 18 39.79 33.02 13.45
CA ALA A 18 40.09 32.59 14.82
C ALA A 18 38.91 31.71 15.30
N LYS A 19 39.04 30.63 16.06
CA LYS A 19 40.14 29.78 16.53
C LYS A 19 39.41 28.56 17.13
N LEU A 20 39.85 27.34 16.85
CA LEU A 20 39.33 26.13 17.51
C LEU A 20 39.73 26.13 19.00
N THR A 21 38.77 25.86 19.88
CA THR A 21 39.01 25.15 21.16
C THR A 21 37.79 24.29 21.50
N SER A 22 38.09 23.02 21.80
CA SER A 22 37.19 21.93 22.21
C SER A 22 36.87 22.03 23.69
N ASP A 23 35.62 21.79 24.11
CA ASP A 23 35.35 21.10 25.39
C ASP A 23 33.95 20.49 25.49
N LYS A 24 33.88 19.41 26.28
CA LYS A 24 32.85 18.37 26.39
C LYS A 24 31.63 18.76 27.27
N GLN A 25 30.54 18.04 26.98
CA GLN A 25 29.53 17.45 27.90
C GLN A 25 28.23 18.20 28.27
N HIS A 26 27.13 17.60 27.77
CA HIS A 26 25.88 17.18 28.44
C HIS A 26 24.70 18.16 28.67
N ARG A 27 23.52 17.69 28.18
CA ARG A 27 22.15 17.73 28.75
C ARG A 27 21.09 18.66 28.10
N GLN A 28 20.16 18.01 27.39
CA GLN A 28 18.68 18.18 27.30
C GLN A 28 18.02 19.51 27.73
N THR A 29 17.30 20.20 26.81
CA THR A 29 15.81 20.23 26.63
C THR A 29 15.40 21.39 25.70
N ASP A 30 14.53 21.10 24.72
CA ASP A 30 13.36 21.83 24.16
C ASP A 30 13.49 23.34 23.79
N ASP A 31 12.96 23.92 22.71
CA ASP A 31 11.78 23.60 21.88
C ASP A 31 11.76 24.53 20.63
N ASN A 32 11.15 24.06 19.53
CA ASN A 32 10.53 24.79 18.39
C ASN A 32 11.31 25.91 17.63
N THR A 33 11.38 25.95 16.29
CA THR A 33 10.25 25.90 15.34
C THR A 33 10.72 25.79 13.88
N ASN A 34 9.87 25.17 13.04
CA ASN A 34 9.77 25.28 11.57
C ASN A 34 10.87 24.66 10.69
N SER A 35 10.69 23.38 10.35
CA SER A 35 11.25 22.79 9.14
C SER A 35 10.12 22.28 8.24
N ALA A 36 10.12 22.76 7.00
CA ALA A 36 9.22 22.32 5.95
C ALA A 36 9.27 20.79 5.80
N VAL A 37 8.11 20.16 5.85
CA VAL A 37 7.95 18.72 5.70
C VAL A 37 8.25 18.34 4.25
N VAL A 38 9.50 17.96 3.98
CA VAL A 38 9.85 17.13 2.83
C VAL A 38 9.37 15.71 3.16
N PRO A 39 8.57 15.04 2.31
CA PRO A 39 8.20 13.66 2.56
C PRO A 39 9.46 12.80 2.60
N LYS A 40 9.75 12.21 3.76
CA LYS A 40 10.72 11.13 3.87
C LYS A 40 10.12 9.94 3.10
N LEU A 41 10.53 9.78 1.84
CA LEU A 41 10.48 8.50 1.15
C LEU A 41 11.14 7.49 2.09
N PHE A 42 10.41 6.43 2.44
CA PHE A 42 10.94 5.33 3.24
C PHE A 42 12.31 4.94 2.70
N VAL A 43 13.34 5.17 3.51
CA VAL A 43 14.64 4.55 3.33
C VAL A 43 14.45 3.10 3.75
N GLY A 44 13.92 2.30 2.84
CA GLY A 44 14.11 0.86 2.89
C GLY A 44 15.60 0.61 2.85
N SER A 45 16.09 -0.12 3.85
CA SER A 45 17.47 -0.56 3.98
C SER A 45 18.01 -1.03 2.63
N THR A 46 19.23 -0.60 2.29
CA THR A 46 19.95 -0.94 1.05
C THR A 46 20.45 -2.40 0.99
N ALA A 47 19.75 -3.33 1.65
CA ALA A 47 20.04 -4.75 1.60
C ALA A 47 18.78 -5.50 1.14
N GLY A 48 18.78 -5.95 -0.12
CA GLY A 48 17.86 -6.99 -0.59
C GLY A 48 16.64 -6.54 -1.40
N VAL A 49 16.80 -5.71 -2.43
CA VAL A 49 15.76 -5.60 -3.46
C VAL A 49 15.71 -6.94 -4.22
N VAL A 50 14.60 -7.68 -4.06
CA VAL A 50 14.43 -8.99 -4.73
C VAL A 50 14.19 -8.76 -6.23
N PRO A 51 15.04 -9.27 -7.13
CA PRO A 51 14.82 -9.17 -8.57
C PRO A 51 13.57 -9.96 -9.00
N PRO A 52 12.94 -9.64 -10.14
CA PRO A 52 11.83 -10.43 -10.68
C PRO A 52 12.22 -11.92 -10.79
N GLY A 53 11.49 -12.78 -10.07
CA GLY A 53 11.77 -14.22 -9.98
C GLY A 53 12.74 -14.63 -8.86
N GLY A 54 13.18 -13.70 -8.01
CA GLY A 54 13.89 -14.00 -6.76
C GLY A 54 12.96 -14.50 -5.65
N ILE A 55 13.54 -15.07 -4.60
CA ILE A 55 12.80 -15.55 -3.44
C ILE A 55 12.42 -14.33 -2.58
N CYS A 56 11.15 -14.21 -2.28
CA CYS A 56 10.57 -13.19 -1.41
C CYS A 56 9.76 -13.89 -0.32
N SER A 57 9.57 -13.21 0.81
CA SER A 57 8.67 -13.63 1.90
C SER A 57 7.34 -12.90 1.79
N ASP A 58 7.39 -11.59 1.54
CA ASP A 58 6.22 -10.72 1.41
C ASP A 58 6.44 -9.65 0.32
N ASP A 59 5.36 -8.98 -0.08
CA ASP A 59 5.38 -7.98 -1.17
C ASP A 59 6.37 -6.82 -0.92
N GLU A 60 6.71 -6.54 0.35
CA GLU A 60 7.71 -5.54 0.72
C GLU A 60 9.13 -5.88 0.24
N ASP A 61 9.48 -7.15 0.14
CA ASP A 61 10.79 -7.58 -0.40
C ASP A 61 10.93 -7.23 -1.89
N CYS A 62 9.80 -7.08 -2.58
CA CYS A 62 9.69 -6.76 -3.98
C CYS A 62 9.59 -5.24 -4.25
N SER A 63 9.57 -4.41 -3.20
CA SER A 63 9.30 -2.96 -3.26
C SER A 63 10.28 -2.12 -4.11
N GLY A 64 11.42 -2.68 -4.53
CA GLY A 64 12.33 -2.03 -5.47
C GLY A 64 11.99 -2.20 -6.95
N TYR A 65 10.96 -3.00 -7.29
CA TYR A 65 10.45 -3.14 -8.64
C TYR A 65 8.98 -2.72 -8.71
N PRO A 66 8.60 -1.82 -9.63
CA PRO A 66 7.22 -1.41 -9.79
C PRO A 66 6.32 -2.56 -10.18
N PHE A 67 5.13 -2.62 -9.57
CA PHE A 67 4.15 -3.69 -9.75
C PHE A 67 4.65 -5.09 -9.36
N ALA A 68 5.81 -5.19 -8.70
CA ALA A 68 6.30 -6.44 -8.18
C ALA A 68 5.62 -6.74 -6.84
N PHE A 69 5.22 -7.99 -6.68
CA PHE A 69 4.59 -8.53 -5.49
C PHE A 69 5.18 -9.93 -5.28
N CYS A 70 5.09 -10.42 -4.05
CA CYS A 70 5.56 -11.73 -3.71
C CYS A 70 4.51 -12.76 -4.08
N SER A 71 4.77 -13.49 -5.16
CA SER A 71 3.94 -14.61 -5.61
C SER A 71 4.17 -15.85 -4.73
N MET A 72 3.90 -15.75 -3.43
CA MET A 72 3.60 -16.93 -2.63
C MET A 72 2.26 -17.48 -3.14
N ASN A 73 2.13 -18.79 -3.34
CA ASN A 73 0.83 -19.43 -3.60
C ASN A 73 -0.08 -19.32 -2.35
N LYS A 74 -0.45 -18.10 -1.96
CA LYS A 74 -1.48 -17.82 -0.97
C LYS A 74 -2.81 -18.07 -1.66
N GLY A 75 -3.54 -19.10 -1.23
CA GLY A 75 -4.87 -19.42 -1.76
C GLY A 75 -4.92 -20.71 -2.57
N ASN A 76 -5.96 -21.50 -2.33
CA ASN A 76 -6.21 -22.77 -3.03
C ASN A 76 -6.91 -22.50 -4.37
N CYS A 77 -6.19 -21.92 -5.33
CA CYS A 77 -6.72 -21.64 -6.66
C CYS A 77 -6.67 -22.87 -7.58
N GLY A 78 -7.59 -22.94 -8.54
CA GLY A 78 -7.62 -24.03 -9.51
C GLY A 78 -6.43 -24.01 -10.48
N ILE A 79 -6.30 -25.07 -11.28
CA ILE A 79 -5.27 -25.15 -12.34
C ILE A 79 -5.48 -24.00 -13.33
N GLY A 80 -4.41 -23.27 -13.65
CA GLY A 80 -4.46 -22.12 -14.56
C GLY A 80 -5.03 -20.85 -13.93
N GLN A 81 -5.13 -20.80 -12.59
CA GLN A 81 -5.57 -19.64 -11.84
C GLN A 81 -4.50 -19.14 -10.88
N VAL A 82 -4.62 -17.87 -10.52
CA VAL A 82 -3.77 -17.17 -9.57
C VAL A 82 -4.62 -16.42 -8.57
N TYR A 83 -4.14 -16.33 -7.33
CA TYR A 83 -4.79 -15.54 -6.30
C TYR A 83 -4.39 -14.06 -6.44
N VAL A 84 -5.37 -13.17 -6.44
CA VAL A 84 -5.17 -11.72 -6.45
C VAL A 84 -5.42 -11.20 -5.04
N SER A 85 -4.38 -10.73 -4.35
CA SER A 85 -4.48 -10.21 -2.97
C SER A 85 -5.38 -8.97 -2.92
N GLU A 86 -5.26 -8.04 -3.87
CA GLU A 86 -6.06 -6.82 -3.91
C GLU A 86 -7.57 -7.09 -4.03
N ALA A 87 -7.95 -8.20 -4.67
CA ALA A 87 -9.35 -8.59 -4.88
C ALA A 87 -9.83 -9.70 -3.94
N GLY A 88 -8.91 -10.45 -3.31
CA GLY A 88 -9.23 -11.59 -2.44
C GLY A 88 -9.85 -12.80 -3.16
N ILE A 89 -9.62 -12.94 -4.47
CA ILE A 89 -10.24 -13.99 -5.31
C ILE A 89 -9.21 -14.65 -6.23
N CYS A 90 -9.54 -15.85 -6.72
CA CYS A 90 -8.79 -16.51 -7.80
C CYS A 90 -9.24 -15.98 -9.16
N MET A 91 -8.30 -15.64 -10.02
CA MET A 91 -8.53 -15.20 -11.41
C MET A 91 -7.74 -16.06 -12.38
N ASN A 92 -8.18 -16.13 -13.64
CA ASN A 92 -7.46 -16.88 -14.67
C ASN A 92 -6.16 -16.17 -15.04
N VAL A 93 -5.11 -16.95 -15.33
CA VAL A 93 -3.86 -16.41 -15.87
C VAL A 93 -4.08 -15.78 -17.24
N ALA A 94 -3.30 -14.75 -17.55
CA ALA A 94 -3.34 -14.02 -18.81
C ALA A 94 -1.94 -13.96 -19.41
N SER A 95 -1.77 -14.44 -20.64
CA SER A 95 -0.47 -14.39 -21.31
C SER A 95 -0.04 -12.94 -21.62
N PRO A 96 1.26 -12.66 -21.69
CA PRO A 96 1.80 -11.44 -22.30
C PRO A 96 1.02 -11.00 -23.54
N GLY A 97 0.69 -9.71 -23.62
CA GLY A 97 -0.13 -9.14 -24.68
C GLY A 97 -1.64 -9.20 -24.45
N SER A 98 -2.12 -10.11 -23.60
CA SER A 98 -3.56 -10.22 -23.29
C SER A 98 -4.06 -9.10 -22.38
N PRO A 99 -5.36 -8.77 -22.39
CA PRO A 99 -5.92 -7.85 -21.41
C PRO A 99 -5.80 -8.42 -20.00
N CYS A 100 -5.58 -7.55 -19.03
CA CYS A 100 -5.45 -7.91 -17.62
C CYS A 100 -6.13 -6.86 -16.73
N GLN A 101 -6.43 -7.27 -15.50
CA GLN A 101 -6.91 -6.36 -14.45
C GLN A 101 -5.90 -6.19 -13.33
N TYR A 102 -5.06 -7.20 -13.08
CA TYR A 102 -4.11 -7.28 -11.98
C TYR A 102 -2.81 -7.95 -12.46
N SER A 103 -1.68 -7.57 -11.88
CA SER A 103 -0.35 -8.07 -12.29
C SER A 103 -0.18 -9.57 -12.06
N GLN A 104 -0.85 -10.12 -11.05
CA GLN A 104 -0.85 -11.55 -10.71
C GLN A 104 -1.32 -12.42 -11.89
N GLN A 105 -2.29 -11.95 -12.68
CA GLN A 105 -2.77 -12.69 -13.87
C GLN A 105 -1.64 -12.89 -14.89
N CYS A 106 -0.82 -11.86 -15.09
CA CYS A 106 0.28 -11.88 -16.03
C CYS A 106 1.44 -12.73 -15.52
N SER A 107 1.81 -12.56 -14.25
CA SER A 107 2.91 -13.30 -13.65
C SER A 107 2.67 -14.81 -13.59
N GLY A 108 1.41 -15.21 -13.45
CA GLY A 108 1.00 -16.61 -13.44
C GLY A 108 1.19 -17.31 -14.79
N ALA A 109 1.17 -16.54 -15.88
CA ALA A 109 1.48 -17.04 -17.22
C ALA A 109 2.98 -16.96 -17.52
N GLU A 110 3.64 -15.85 -17.16
CA GLU A 110 5.07 -15.63 -17.37
C GLU A 110 5.69 -14.90 -16.18
N VAL A 111 6.71 -15.50 -15.55
CA VAL A 111 7.33 -14.95 -14.35
C VAL A 111 7.91 -13.56 -14.61
N GLY A 112 7.47 -12.60 -13.80
CA GLY A 112 7.86 -11.19 -13.91
C GLY A 112 7.04 -10.36 -14.90
N ALA A 113 6.10 -10.97 -15.64
CA ALA A 113 5.14 -10.19 -16.39
C ALA A 113 4.17 -9.47 -15.44
N PHE A 114 3.78 -8.25 -15.81
CA PHE A 114 2.95 -7.38 -14.97
C PHE A 114 1.88 -6.67 -15.81
N CYS A 115 0.86 -6.16 -15.13
CA CYS A 115 -0.28 -5.50 -15.78
C CYS A 115 -0.06 -3.99 -15.82
N ILE A 116 -0.04 -3.40 -17.01
CA ILE A 116 0.07 -1.95 -17.19
C ILE A 116 -0.81 -1.52 -18.35
N SER A 117 -1.57 -0.43 -18.19
CA SER A 117 -2.57 0.02 -19.17
C SER A 117 -3.51 -1.13 -19.61
N MET A 118 -3.98 -1.92 -18.64
CA MET A 118 -4.88 -3.05 -18.80
C MET A 118 -4.37 -4.15 -19.74
N ARG A 119 -3.06 -4.26 -19.94
CA ARG A 119 -2.44 -5.27 -20.79
C ARG A 119 -1.21 -5.88 -20.13
N CYS A 120 -1.06 -7.19 -20.25
CA CYS A 120 0.13 -7.88 -19.75
C CYS A 120 1.35 -7.45 -20.54
N ARG A 121 2.39 -7.03 -19.82
CA ARG A 121 3.70 -6.71 -20.36
C ARG A 121 4.76 -7.61 -19.75
N CYS A 122 5.77 -7.92 -20.54
CA CYS A 122 6.94 -8.62 -20.07
C CYS A 122 7.69 -7.79 -19.03
N VAL A 123 8.40 -8.48 -18.15
CA VAL A 123 9.40 -7.88 -17.27
C VAL A 123 10.36 -7.01 -18.10
N TYR A 124 10.88 -5.95 -17.49
CA TYR A 124 11.81 -5.07 -18.17
C TYR A 124 13.06 -5.81 -18.72
N GLY A 125 13.54 -5.35 -19.87
CA GLY A 125 14.63 -6.02 -20.62
C GLY A 125 14.16 -7.17 -21.51
N MET A 126 12.87 -7.50 -21.49
CA MET A 126 12.25 -8.52 -22.32
C MET A 126 11.14 -7.95 -23.20
N THR A 127 10.87 -8.61 -24.31
CA THR A 127 9.79 -8.29 -25.26
C THR A 127 8.86 -9.48 -25.43
N GLU A 128 7.60 -9.17 -25.76
CA GLU A 128 6.58 -10.15 -26.12
C GLU A 128 6.85 -10.74 -27.51
N THR A 129 6.62 -12.04 -27.65
CA THR A 129 6.60 -12.78 -28.91
C THR A 129 5.17 -12.96 -29.43
N SER A 130 4.99 -13.26 -30.71
CA SER A 130 3.67 -13.55 -31.30
C SER A 130 2.87 -14.63 -30.57
N ASP A 131 3.58 -15.53 -29.89
CA ASP A 131 2.99 -16.67 -29.18
C ASP A 131 2.63 -16.35 -27.72
N GLY A 132 2.73 -15.07 -27.32
CA GLY A 132 2.42 -14.62 -25.96
C GLY A 132 3.45 -15.05 -24.92
N LYS A 133 4.71 -15.27 -25.32
CA LYS A 133 5.85 -15.54 -24.40
C LYS A 133 6.78 -14.33 -24.33
N CYS A 134 7.56 -14.23 -23.25
CA CYS A 134 8.58 -13.19 -23.11
C CYS A 134 9.97 -13.71 -23.49
N THR A 135 10.70 -12.95 -24.30
CA THR A 135 12.10 -13.22 -24.67
C THR A 135 12.97 -11.99 -24.42
N PHE A 136 14.25 -12.17 -24.11
CA PHE A 136 15.16 -11.05 -23.91
C PHE A 136 15.28 -10.19 -25.17
N ILE A 137 15.25 -8.87 -24.99
CA ILE A 137 15.46 -7.91 -26.09
C ILE A 137 16.87 -8.05 -26.67
N ASN A 138 17.84 -8.37 -25.80
CA ASN A 138 19.23 -8.57 -26.18
C ASN A 138 19.76 -9.86 -25.55
N SER A 139 20.35 -10.73 -26.37
CA SER A 139 20.89 -12.01 -25.94
C SER A 139 22.12 -11.91 -25.01
N ASN A 140 22.79 -10.76 -24.96
CA ASN A 140 23.93 -10.54 -24.08
C ASN A 140 23.54 -10.47 -22.60
N CYS A 141 22.28 -10.14 -22.30
CA CYS A 141 21.75 -10.12 -20.93
C CYS A 141 20.63 -11.16 -20.78
N THR A 142 20.91 -12.23 -20.05
CA THR A 142 19.98 -13.35 -19.83
C THR A 142 19.31 -13.32 -18.45
N HIS A 143 19.40 -12.18 -17.75
CA HIS A 143 18.78 -11.98 -16.44
C HIS A 143 17.58 -11.05 -16.58
N ARG A 144 16.43 -11.45 -16.00
CA ARG A 144 15.19 -10.64 -15.99
C ARG A 144 15.44 -9.30 -15.29
N GLY A 145 14.89 -8.22 -15.84
CA GLY A 145 15.08 -6.88 -15.28
C GLY A 145 16.44 -6.24 -15.61
N MET A 146 17.26 -6.86 -16.46
CA MET A 146 18.54 -6.30 -16.91
C MET A 146 18.45 -5.84 -18.37
N ILE A 147 19.24 -4.82 -18.71
CA ILE A 147 19.41 -4.34 -20.09
C ILE A 147 20.89 -4.27 -20.48
N TRP A 148 21.15 -4.53 -21.76
CA TRP A 148 22.45 -4.36 -22.34
C TRP A 148 22.68 -2.90 -22.72
N ILE A 149 23.74 -2.28 -22.20
CA ILE A 149 24.14 -0.92 -22.58
C ILE A 149 25.36 -1.04 -23.49
N ALA A 150 25.13 -0.94 -24.80
CA ALA A 150 26.17 -1.17 -25.81
C ALA A 150 27.38 -0.24 -25.65
N GLU A 151 27.15 0.99 -25.20
CA GLU A 151 28.20 2.00 -24.95
C GLU A 151 29.15 1.60 -23.82
N LEU A 152 28.68 0.81 -22.86
CA LEU A 152 29.46 0.35 -21.71
C LEU A 152 29.93 -1.11 -21.87
N GLY A 153 29.34 -1.87 -22.79
CA GLY A 153 29.64 -3.29 -22.97
C GLY A 153 29.26 -4.15 -21.75
N GLU A 154 28.26 -3.75 -20.98
CA GLU A 154 27.82 -4.46 -19.77
C GLU A 154 26.30 -4.47 -19.60
N CYS A 155 25.81 -5.44 -18.82
CA CYS A 155 24.42 -5.50 -18.38
C CYS A 155 24.22 -4.65 -17.13
N LYS A 156 23.23 -3.75 -17.17
CA LYS A 156 22.80 -2.95 -16.01
C LYS A 156 21.35 -3.25 -15.63
N PRO A 157 20.97 -3.08 -14.35
CA PRO A 157 19.59 -3.22 -13.94
C PRO A 157 18.73 -2.11 -14.53
N VAL A 158 17.51 -2.46 -14.94
CA VAL A 158 16.48 -1.50 -15.31
C VAL A 158 15.97 -0.83 -14.04
N ILE A 159 15.93 0.49 -14.05
CA ILE A 159 15.47 1.30 -12.92
C ILE A 159 14.15 1.96 -13.32
N ALA A 160 13.15 1.82 -12.48
CA ALA A 160 11.82 2.39 -12.70
C ALA A 160 11.78 3.90 -12.46
N PRO A 161 10.84 4.64 -13.07
CA PRO A 161 10.61 6.04 -12.71
C PRO A 161 10.41 6.25 -11.20
N GLY A 162 11.02 7.30 -10.66
CA GLY A 162 11.02 7.61 -9.23
C GLY A 162 12.04 6.85 -8.41
N ALA A 163 12.54 5.70 -8.87
CA ALA A 163 13.60 4.96 -8.17
C ALA A 163 14.99 5.60 -8.38
N ARG A 164 15.87 5.37 -7.40
CA ARG A 164 17.25 5.85 -7.37
C ARG A 164 18.22 4.76 -7.84
N SER A 165 19.50 5.09 -7.91
CA SER A 165 20.61 4.19 -8.35
C SER A 165 20.73 3.99 -9.86
N CYS A 166 20.15 4.87 -10.68
CA CYS A 166 20.49 4.90 -12.10
C CYS A 166 21.88 5.53 -12.29
N THR A 167 22.70 4.93 -13.14
CA THR A 167 23.99 5.48 -13.58
C THR A 167 23.98 5.84 -15.06
N HIS A 168 23.01 5.33 -15.81
CA HIS A 168 22.88 5.51 -17.23
C HIS A 168 21.43 5.77 -17.65
N ARG A 169 21.23 6.61 -18.68
CA ARG A 169 19.88 6.98 -19.18
C ARG A 169 19.07 5.75 -19.60
N GLN A 170 19.70 4.81 -20.30
CA GLN A 170 19.02 3.62 -20.84
C GLN A 170 18.38 2.75 -19.74
N GLN A 171 18.89 2.78 -18.49
CA GLN A 171 18.28 2.06 -17.38
C GLN A 171 16.86 2.55 -17.08
N CYS A 172 16.59 3.85 -17.29
CA CYS A 172 15.27 4.43 -17.14
C CYS A 172 14.46 4.24 -18.43
N THR A 173 15.04 4.54 -19.59
CA THR A 173 14.31 4.48 -20.87
C THR A 173 13.76 3.07 -21.17
N ALA A 174 14.41 2.03 -20.64
CA ALA A 174 13.95 0.65 -20.73
C ALA A 174 12.72 0.33 -19.86
N SER A 175 12.48 1.07 -18.76
CA SER A 175 11.28 0.91 -17.94
C SER A 175 10.13 1.78 -18.46
N TYR A 176 10.43 3.01 -18.83
CA TYR A 176 9.46 3.95 -19.38
C TYR A 176 10.08 4.79 -20.48
N ARG A 177 9.42 4.81 -21.65
CA ARG A 177 9.90 5.55 -22.83
C ARG A 177 10.13 7.02 -22.49
N ASP A 178 11.24 7.57 -22.97
CA ASP A 178 11.64 8.97 -22.79
C ASP A 178 11.94 9.40 -21.34
N SER A 179 11.89 8.47 -20.38
CA SER A 179 12.44 8.71 -19.04
C SER A 179 13.98 8.73 -19.09
N HIS A 180 14.58 9.48 -18.17
CA HIS A 180 16.02 9.70 -18.14
C HIS A 180 16.57 9.69 -16.72
N CYS A 181 17.85 9.36 -16.59
CA CYS A 181 18.53 9.42 -15.32
C CYS A 181 18.94 10.87 -15.01
N PHE A 182 18.49 11.38 -13.86
CA PHE A 182 18.85 12.71 -13.37
C PHE A 182 19.26 12.60 -11.90
N MET A 183 20.49 13.02 -11.57
CA MET A 183 21.04 12.94 -10.21
C MET A 183 20.85 11.56 -9.55
N THR A 184 21.14 10.48 -10.29
CA THR A 184 20.96 9.08 -9.89
C THR A 184 19.51 8.59 -9.71
N GLN A 185 18.51 9.43 -10.04
CA GLN A 185 17.10 9.07 -9.99
C GLN A 185 16.48 9.06 -11.39
N CYS A 186 15.68 8.04 -11.70
CA CYS A 186 14.93 8.01 -12.95
C CYS A 186 13.80 9.04 -12.91
N SER A 187 13.89 10.04 -13.77
CA SER A 187 12.94 11.13 -13.90
C SER A 187 12.01 10.91 -15.09
N CYS A 188 10.74 11.21 -14.88
CA CYS A 188 9.71 11.09 -15.89
C CYS A 188 9.80 12.16 -16.98
N PRO A 189 9.27 11.88 -18.19
CA PRO A 189 9.21 12.87 -19.26
C PRO A 189 8.18 13.97 -18.96
N PRO A 190 8.30 15.16 -19.58
CA PRO A 190 7.45 16.32 -19.29
C PRO A 190 5.96 16.11 -19.52
N GLU A 191 5.58 15.24 -20.46
CA GLU A 191 4.18 14.95 -20.77
C GLU A 191 3.49 14.16 -19.65
N ARG A 192 4.26 13.40 -18.88
CA ARG A 192 3.79 12.56 -17.78
C ARG A 192 4.75 12.69 -16.59
N PRO A 193 4.79 13.85 -15.91
CA PRO A 193 5.87 14.20 -15.00
C PRO A 193 5.82 13.49 -13.64
N ILE A 194 4.74 12.77 -13.33
CA ILE A 194 4.52 12.19 -12.01
C ILE A 194 4.98 10.73 -11.99
N ALA A 195 6.01 10.42 -11.19
CA ALA A 195 6.38 9.04 -10.93
C ALA A 195 5.43 8.42 -9.90
N VAL A 196 4.75 7.33 -10.26
CA VAL A 196 3.79 6.61 -9.41
C VAL A 196 3.78 5.13 -9.79
N ASP A 197 3.75 4.23 -8.82
CA ASP A 197 3.86 2.78 -9.03
C ASP A 197 5.03 2.38 -9.96
N GLY A 198 6.14 3.12 -9.88
CA GLY A 198 7.25 3.10 -10.84
C GLY A 198 6.85 2.98 -12.31
N THR A 199 5.85 3.76 -12.68
CA THR A 199 5.59 4.23 -14.04
C THR A 199 5.49 5.77 -14.04
N CYS A 200 5.26 6.37 -15.20
CA CYS A 200 5.05 7.79 -15.35
C CYS A 200 3.57 8.09 -15.65
N GLY A 201 2.97 8.89 -14.78
CA GLY A 201 1.58 9.33 -14.83
C GLY A 201 1.44 10.83 -15.08
N ILE A 202 0.19 11.25 -15.20
CA ILE A 202 -0.19 12.66 -15.27
C ILE A 202 -0.50 13.22 -13.87
N SER A 203 -0.54 14.53 -13.75
CA SER A 203 -1.09 15.18 -12.55
C SER A 203 -2.60 14.98 -12.48
N CYS A 204 -3.10 14.53 -11.34
CA CYS A 204 -4.52 14.32 -11.08
C CYS A 204 -5.10 15.44 -10.21
N SER A 205 -6.42 15.60 -10.23
CA SER A 205 -7.13 16.56 -9.36
C SER A 205 -7.00 16.19 -7.88
N LEU A 206 -7.34 17.12 -6.99
CA LEU A 206 -7.32 16.89 -5.54
C LEU A 206 -8.18 15.67 -5.17
N GLY A 207 -7.64 14.78 -4.33
CA GLY A 207 -8.31 13.54 -3.92
C GLY A 207 -8.27 12.42 -4.97
N GLN A 208 -7.43 12.55 -6.01
CA GLN A 208 -7.19 11.51 -7.00
C GLN A 208 -5.70 11.20 -7.12
N THR A 209 -5.41 9.99 -7.60
CA THR A 209 -4.08 9.49 -7.90
C THR A 209 -4.09 8.77 -9.23
N TYR A 210 -2.95 8.72 -9.91
CA TYR A 210 -2.85 8.05 -11.21
C TYR A 210 -2.59 6.56 -11.02
N SER A 211 -3.40 5.72 -11.67
CA SER A 211 -3.21 4.27 -11.69
C SER A 211 -2.49 3.85 -12.97
N GLY A 212 -1.30 3.26 -12.85
CA GLY A 212 -0.55 2.69 -13.99
C GLY A 212 -1.28 1.53 -14.68
N VAL A 213 -2.04 0.75 -13.90
CA VAL A 213 -2.85 -0.36 -14.41
C VAL A 213 -4.00 0.16 -15.28
N LEU A 214 -4.73 1.18 -14.83
CA LEU A 214 -5.86 1.73 -15.58
C LEU A 214 -5.50 2.84 -16.58
N ASN A 215 -4.28 3.38 -16.53
CA ASN A 215 -3.81 4.53 -17.31
C ASN A 215 -4.74 5.75 -17.19
N ARG A 216 -5.24 6.01 -15.98
CA ARG A 216 -6.11 7.16 -15.67
C ARG A 216 -6.05 7.53 -14.19
N CYS A 217 -6.59 8.69 -13.85
CA CYS A 217 -6.80 9.09 -12.47
C CYS A 217 -7.96 8.29 -11.83
N VAL A 218 -7.75 7.88 -10.59
CA VAL A 218 -8.70 7.16 -9.74
C VAL A 218 -8.80 7.87 -8.38
N PRO A 219 -9.92 7.79 -7.66
CA PRO A 219 -10.04 8.39 -6.33
C PRO A 219 -9.02 7.76 -5.36
N THR A 220 -8.47 8.58 -4.46
CA THR A 220 -7.69 8.08 -3.33
C THR A 220 -8.62 7.47 -2.29
N ALA A 221 -8.14 6.44 -1.58
CA ALA A 221 -8.90 5.75 -0.54
C ALA A 221 -8.12 5.80 0.79
N GLN A 222 -8.83 5.96 1.90
CA GLN A 222 -8.21 5.95 3.22
C GLN A 222 -8.12 4.52 3.77
N PRO A 223 -7.24 4.24 4.75
CA PRO A 223 -7.20 2.94 5.42
C PRO A 223 -8.57 2.58 6.01
N GLY A 224 -9.03 1.37 5.75
CA GLY A 224 -10.36 0.88 6.06
C GLY A 224 -11.41 1.09 4.96
N ASP A 225 -11.16 1.97 3.98
CA ASP A 225 -12.06 2.19 2.84
C ASP A 225 -11.86 1.13 1.76
N ARG A 226 -12.84 1.05 0.86
CA ARG A 226 -12.77 0.20 -0.32
C ARG A 226 -11.74 0.70 -1.32
N CYS A 227 -10.99 -0.24 -1.89
CA CYS A 227 -10.01 0.01 -2.93
C CYS A 227 -10.10 -1.05 -4.04
N GLN A 228 -9.56 -0.70 -5.21
CA GLN A 228 -9.35 -1.65 -6.30
C GLN A 228 -7.86 -1.94 -6.52
N TYR A 229 -6.99 -0.96 -6.23
CA TYR A 229 -5.55 -1.00 -6.45
C TYR A 229 -4.83 -0.31 -5.30
N SER A 230 -3.65 -0.82 -4.92
CA SER A 230 -2.81 -0.24 -3.87
C SER A 230 -2.44 1.23 -4.13
N SER A 231 -2.44 1.64 -5.40
CA SER A 231 -2.22 3.03 -5.81
C SER A 231 -3.17 4.03 -5.14
N GLN A 232 -4.40 3.59 -4.80
CA GLN A 232 -5.42 4.42 -4.14
C GLN A 232 -5.11 4.66 -2.66
N CYS A 233 -4.54 3.66 -1.99
CA CYS A 233 -4.27 3.67 -0.55
C CYS A 233 -2.99 4.45 -0.25
N HIS A 234 -1.91 4.12 -0.96
CA HIS A 234 -0.59 4.66 -0.67
C HIS A 234 -0.41 6.14 -1.05
N ALA A 235 -1.37 6.70 -1.80
CA ALA A 235 -1.28 8.05 -2.35
C ALA A 235 -1.36 9.11 -1.26
N LEU A 236 -2.18 8.84 -0.23
CA LEU A 236 -2.29 9.68 0.97
C LEU A 236 -1.49 9.10 2.13
N PHE A 237 -1.39 7.78 2.22
CA PHE A 237 -0.78 7.08 3.35
C PHE A 237 0.28 6.08 2.86
N PRO A 238 1.52 6.54 2.62
CA PRO A 238 2.59 5.71 2.10
C PRO A 238 2.79 4.44 2.94
N GLY A 239 2.96 3.30 2.25
CA GLY A 239 3.11 1.99 2.88
C GLY A 239 1.80 1.21 3.07
N THR A 240 0.64 1.84 2.89
CA THR A 240 -0.65 1.11 2.88
C THR A 240 -0.90 0.45 1.54
N ILE A 241 -1.53 -0.73 1.55
CA ILE A 241 -1.80 -1.54 0.36
C ILE A 241 -3.29 -1.85 0.24
N CYS A 242 -3.74 -2.19 -0.95
CA CYS A 242 -5.08 -2.74 -1.13
C CYS A 242 -5.02 -4.25 -0.89
N ASP A 243 -5.70 -4.75 0.13
CA ASP A 243 -5.81 -6.17 0.41
C ASP A 243 -7.28 -6.56 0.66
N ARG A 244 -7.74 -7.55 -0.11
CA ARG A 244 -9.15 -8.00 -0.15
C ARG A 244 -10.13 -6.82 -0.27
N SER A 245 -9.83 -5.93 -1.22
CA SER A 245 -10.59 -4.73 -1.57
C SER A 245 -10.72 -3.68 -0.47
N ILE A 246 -9.88 -3.73 0.55
CA ILE A 246 -9.82 -2.73 1.62
C ILE A 246 -8.39 -2.19 1.74
N CYS A 247 -8.23 -0.88 1.91
CA CYS A 247 -6.92 -0.30 2.19
C CYS A 247 -6.46 -0.70 3.60
N ARG A 248 -5.36 -1.43 3.70
CA ARG A 248 -4.83 -1.95 4.97
C ARG A 248 -3.33 -1.72 5.07
N CYS A 249 -2.81 -1.93 6.26
CA CYS A 249 -1.37 -2.08 6.43
C CYS A 249 -0.90 -3.45 5.93
N PRO A 250 0.34 -3.55 5.44
CA PRO A 250 0.96 -4.83 5.11
C PRO A 250 1.17 -5.68 6.37
N ASN A 251 1.49 -6.96 6.18
CA ASN A 251 1.82 -7.91 7.26
C ASN A 251 0.73 -8.07 8.34
N ASP A 252 -0.55 -7.91 7.97
CA ASP A 252 -1.71 -7.95 8.88
C ASP A 252 -1.64 -6.92 10.04
N PHE A 253 -0.87 -5.84 9.86
CA PHE A 253 -0.81 -4.73 10.81
C PHE A 253 -2.10 -3.91 10.80
N TYR A 254 -2.28 -3.09 11.83
CA TYR A 254 -3.41 -2.21 12.02
C TYR A 254 -3.02 -0.74 11.81
N TRP A 255 -3.87 -0.01 11.12
CA TRP A 255 -3.72 1.44 10.96
C TRP A 255 -4.21 2.18 12.20
N THR A 256 -3.34 2.97 12.83
CA THR A 256 -3.66 3.74 14.04
C THR A 256 -4.35 5.08 13.77
N GLY A 257 -4.47 5.47 12.48
CA GLY A 257 -4.82 6.84 12.07
C GLY A 257 -3.61 7.63 11.57
N THR A 258 -2.39 7.20 11.92
CA THR A 258 -1.15 7.91 11.53
C THR A 258 -0.09 6.99 10.93
N HIS A 259 0.02 5.76 11.42
CA HIS A 259 0.99 4.76 10.96
C HIS A 259 0.48 3.34 11.23
N CYS A 260 1.16 2.37 10.61
CA CYS A 260 0.89 0.94 10.80
C CYS A 260 1.59 0.40 12.05
N THR A 261 0.88 -0.40 12.84
CA THR A 261 1.40 -1.08 14.04
C THR A 261 0.90 -2.52 14.11
N ASP A 262 1.64 -3.39 14.79
CA ASP A 262 1.26 -4.80 15.01
C ASP A 262 0.10 -4.95 16.02
N SER A 263 -0.08 -3.95 16.88
CA SER A 263 -1.07 -3.92 17.95
C SER A 263 -1.66 -2.52 18.12
N CYS A 264 -2.93 -2.45 18.52
CA CYS A 264 -3.58 -1.16 18.74
C CYS A 264 -3.19 -0.52 20.08
N PRO A 265 -3.11 0.82 20.15
CA PRO A 265 -2.78 1.53 21.39
C PRO A 265 -3.87 1.35 22.46
N ASP A 266 -3.53 1.68 23.71
CA ASP A 266 -4.45 1.57 24.84
C ASP A 266 -5.79 2.26 24.59
N GLY A 267 -6.88 1.56 24.90
CA GLY A 267 -8.24 2.02 24.65
C GLY A 267 -8.73 1.84 23.21
N TYR A 268 -7.89 1.32 22.31
CA TYR A 268 -8.27 0.91 20.97
C TYR A 268 -8.25 -0.60 20.82
N GLN A 269 -9.09 -1.10 19.91
CA GLN A 269 -9.20 -2.51 19.56
C GLN A 269 -8.97 -2.68 18.07
N PRO A 270 -8.33 -3.80 17.65
CA PRO A 270 -8.16 -4.11 16.24
C PRO A 270 -9.52 -4.38 15.60
N ASN A 271 -9.73 -3.85 14.40
CA ASN A 271 -10.83 -4.28 13.55
C ASN A 271 -10.28 -5.16 12.41
N PRO A 272 -10.42 -6.50 12.48
CA PRO A 272 -9.91 -7.41 11.46
C PRO A 272 -10.56 -7.21 10.09
N LYS A 273 -11.78 -6.65 10.02
CA LYS A 273 -12.46 -6.40 8.75
C LYS A 273 -11.93 -5.18 8.02
N THR A 274 -11.49 -4.14 8.73
CA THR A 274 -11.00 -2.90 8.11
C THR A 274 -9.48 -2.78 8.16
N GLY A 275 -8.81 -3.51 9.05
CA GLY A 275 -7.37 -3.34 9.31
C GLY A 275 -7.06 -2.02 10.01
N VAL A 276 -8.02 -1.44 10.73
CA VAL A 276 -7.88 -0.14 11.41
C VAL A 276 -8.09 -0.33 12.91
N CYS A 277 -7.35 0.42 13.72
CA CYS A 277 -7.60 0.54 15.15
C CYS A 277 -8.82 1.42 15.40
N LYS A 278 -9.82 0.86 16.06
CA LYS A 278 -11.02 1.59 16.47
C LYS A 278 -11.04 1.78 17.99
N PRO A 279 -11.69 2.82 18.53
CA PRO A 279 -11.92 2.90 19.96
C PRO A 279 -12.61 1.63 20.46
N GLY A 280 -12.19 1.13 21.63
CA GLY A 280 -12.83 -0.01 22.26
C GLY A 280 -14.30 0.27 22.58
N CYS A 281 -15.10 -0.80 22.65
CA CYS A 281 -16.52 -0.68 22.99
C CYS A 281 -16.70 -0.14 24.42
N ARG A 282 -17.75 0.65 24.63
CA ARG A 282 -18.06 1.20 25.95
C ARG A 282 -18.57 0.10 26.89
N GLU A 283 -18.57 0.37 28.19
CA GLU A 283 -19.18 -0.53 29.17
C GLU A 283 -20.66 -0.77 28.82
N GLY A 284 -21.10 -2.04 28.84
CA GLY A 284 -22.44 -2.45 28.38
C GLY A 284 -22.55 -2.67 26.87
N GLN A 285 -21.46 -2.57 26.11
CA GLN A 285 -21.38 -2.96 24.71
C GLN A 285 -20.49 -4.19 24.53
N ILE A 286 -20.79 -5.00 23.52
CA ILE A 286 -20.01 -6.16 23.12
C ILE A 286 -19.41 -5.90 21.74
N ASP A 287 -18.15 -6.29 21.56
CA ASP A 287 -17.54 -6.30 20.23
C ASP A 287 -18.04 -7.51 19.45
N TYR A 288 -18.55 -7.28 18.24
CA TYR A 288 -18.85 -8.35 17.30
C TYR A 288 -18.39 -7.96 15.89
N GLU A 289 -17.41 -8.71 15.39
CA GLU A 289 -16.82 -8.52 14.07
C GLU A 289 -16.38 -7.06 13.77
N GLY A 290 -15.83 -6.37 14.77
CA GLY A 290 -15.38 -4.99 14.60
C GLY A 290 -16.46 -3.93 14.74
N GLU A 291 -17.68 -4.29 15.14
CA GLU A 291 -18.78 -3.37 15.49
C GLU A 291 -19.09 -3.45 16.99
N CYS A 292 -19.42 -2.32 17.62
CA CYS A 292 -19.84 -2.30 19.03
C CYS A 292 -21.37 -2.41 19.12
N LEU A 293 -21.85 -3.56 19.58
CA LEU A 293 -23.27 -3.83 19.74
C LEU A 293 -23.69 -3.60 21.19
N ASN A 294 -24.83 -2.96 21.40
CA ASN A 294 -25.36 -2.76 22.74
C ASN A 294 -25.81 -4.11 23.33
N GLN A 295 -25.57 -4.31 24.62
CA GLN A 295 -26.26 -5.34 25.36
C GLN A 295 -27.74 -5.01 25.47
N VAL A 296 -28.58 -6.03 25.37
CA VAL A 296 -30.04 -5.90 25.34
C VAL A 296 -30.69 -6.90 26.29
N SER A 297 -31.82 -6.49 26.86
CA SER A 297 -32.64 -7.32 27.73
C SER A 297 -33.38 -8.42 26.92
N PRO A 298 -33.89 -9.47 27.59
CA PRO A 298 -34.79 -10.40 26.93
C PRO A 298 -35.98 -9.65 26.28
N ASP A 299 -36.53 -10.26 25.23
CA ASP A 299 -37.55 -9.72 24.32
C ASP A 299 -37.11 -8.53 23.46
N HIS A 300 -35.83 -8.17 23.39
CA HIS A 300 -35.35 -7.13 22.49
C HIS A 300 -34.65 -7.70 21.25
N PRO A 301 -34.58 -6.93 20.14
CA PRO A 301 -33.89 -7.34 18.92
C PRO A 301 -32.40 -7.62 19.18
N CYS A 302 -31.85 -8.64 18.53
CA CYS A 302 -30.46 -9.02 18.62
C CYS A 302 -29.95 -9.58 17.29
N ILE A 303 -28.62 -9.53 17.11
CA ILE A 303 -27.92 -10.15 15.98
C ILE A 303 -27.23 -11.45 16.44
N ILE A 304 -26.69 -11.44 17.66
CA ILE A 304 -26.00 -12.58 18.26
C ILE A 304 -26.36 -12.75 19.73
N SER A 305 -26.20 -13.97 20.25
CA SER A 305 -26.53 -14.30 21.64
C SER A 305 -25.70 -13.55 22.67
N ALA A 306 -24.49 -13.09 22.35
CA ALA A 306 -23.66 -12.34 23.32
C ALA A 306 -24.22 -10.94 23.65
N GLN A 307 -25.15 -10.39 22.84
CA GLN A 307 -25.87 -9.16 23.18
C GLN A 307 -26.91 -9.40 24.27
N CYS A 308 -27.43 -10.62 24.36
CA CYS A 308 -28.55 -10.95 25.22
C CYS A 308 -28.11 -11.07 26.68
N THR A 309 -28.72 -10.27 27.53
CA THR A 309 -28.49 -10.29 28.98
C THR A 309 -29.58 -11.08 29.70
N GLY A 310 -29.44 -11.22 31.02
CA GLY A 310 -30.47 -11.88 31.84
C GLY A 310 -30.65 -13.38 31.58
N GLY A 311 -29.68 -14.05 30.94
CA GLY A 311 -29.74 -15.48 30.62
C GLY A 311 -30.66 -15.83 29.45
N SER A 312 -30.95 -14.86 28.58
CA SER A 312 -31.62 -15.08 27.29
C SER A 312 -30.61 -15.41 26.18
N SER A 313 -31.08 -15.91 25.04
CA SER A 313 -30.24 -16.21 23.87
C SER A 313 -30.91 -15.71 22.59
N CYS A 314 -30.11 -15.28 21.61
CA CYS A 314 -30.63 -14.71 20.40
C CYS A 314 -31.22 -15.82 19.52
N THR A 315 -32.53 -15.78 19.34
CA THR A 315 -33.31 -16.76 18.58
C THR A 315 -34.36 -16.01 17.77
N ASP A 316 -34.40 -16.26 16.47
CA ASP A 316 -35.25 -15.53 15.50
C ASP A 316 -35.11 -14.00 15.58
N GLY A 317 -33.89 -13.52 15.80
CA GLY A 317 -33.58 -12.08 15.88
C GLY A 317 -34.06 -11.39 17.16
N ARG A 318 -34.53 -12.12 18.19
CA ARG A 318 -34.83 -11.60 19.53
C ARG A 318 -34.17 -12.41 20.63
N CYS A 319 -33.85 -11.74 21.73
CA CYS A 319 -33.34 -12.40 22.92
C CYS A 319 -34.46 -13.15 23.65
N GLN A 320 -34.53 -14.47 23.52
CA GLN A 320 -35.58 -15.28 24.14
C GLN A 320 -35.05 -16.05 25.35
N CYS A 321 -35.91 -16.26 26.34
CA CYS A 321 -35.59 -17.10 27.48
C CYS A 321 -35.65 -18.59 27.09
N PRO A 322 -34.76 -19.42 27.67
CA PRO A 322 -34.79 -20.87 27.42
C PRO A 322 -36.10 -21.51 27.90
N PRO A 323 -36.47 -22.69 27.37
CA PRO A 323 -37.72 -23.35 27.70
C PRO A 323 -37.95 -23.50 29.21
N GLY A 324 -39.17 -23.21 29.67
CA GLY A 324 -39.54 -23.26 31.09
C GLY A 324 -39.13 -22.02 31.92
N LYS A 325 -38.56 -20.99 31.28
CA LYS A 325 -38.30 -19.68 31.89
C LYS A 325 -39.07 -18.58 31.17
N SER A 326 -39.40 -17.53 31.90
CA SER A 326 -40.05 -16.32 31.39
C SER A 326 -39.20 -15.10 31.75
N ASN A 327 -39.25 -14.06 30.90
CA ASN A 327 -38.63 -12.78 31.19
C ASN A 327 -39.37 -12.08 32.33
N ILE A 328 -38.70 -11.91 33.48
CA ILE A 328 -39.21 -11.14 34.62
C ILE A 328 -38.16 -10.08 34.94
N GLN A 329 -38.52 -8.80 34.75
CA GLN A 329 -37.64 -7.64 34.99
C GLN A 329 -36.29 -7.72 34.26
N GLY A 330 -36.28 -8.24 33.03
CA GLY A 330 -35.06 -8.33 32.23
C GLY A 330 -34.20 -9.56 32.54
N VAL A 331 -34.70 -10.51 33.36
CA VAL A 331 -33.99 -11.74 33.71
C VAL A 331 -34.88 -12.96 33.46
N CYS A 332 -34.32 -13.98 32.82
CA CYS A 332 -34.98 -15.25 32.58
C CYS A 332 -35.06 -16.07 33.87
N THR A 333 -36.25 -16.13 34.46
CA THR A 333 -36.52 -16.85 35.71
C THR A 333 -37.51 -17.97 35.46
N ARG A 334 -37.49 -19.03 36.29
CA ARG A 334 -38.51 -20.09 36.19
C ARG A 334 -39.88 -19.46 36.44
N GLY A 335 -40.77 -19.52 35.46
CA GLY A 335 -42.14 -19.09 35.64
C GLY A 335 -42.74 -19.90 36.80
N LYS A 336 -43.24 -19.22 37.84
CA LYS A 336 -44.19 -19.89 38.72
C LYS A 336 -45.35 -20.30 37.82
N LEU A 337 -45.56 -21.61 37.65
CA LEU A 337 -46.86 -22.12 37.22
C LEU A 337 -47.87 -21.47 38.17
N SER A 338 -48.60 -20.45 37.71
CA SER A 338 -49.83 -20.06 38.36
C SER A 338 -50.70 -21.31 38.28
N LYS A 339 -50.82 -22.02 39.41
CA LYS A 339 -51.88 -23.02 39.59
C LYS A 339 -53.19 -22.28 39.31
N VAL A 340 -53.73 -22.49 38.12
CA VAL A 340 -55.12 -22.15 37.81
C VAL A 340 -55.93 -23.01 38.78
N ARG A 341 -56.58 -22.31 39.72
CA ARG A 341 -57.37 -22.91 40.79
C ARG A 341 -58.80 -23.09 40.30
#